data_AF-A0A2T5IDH2-F1
#
_entry.id   AF-A0A2T5IDH2-F1
#
_cell.length_a   1.000
_cell.length_b   1.000
_cell.length_c   1.000
_cell.angle_alpha   90.00
_cell.angle_beta   90.00
_cell.angle_gamma   90.00
#
_symmetry.space_group_name_H-M   'P 1'
#
loop_
_entity.id
_entity.type
_entity.pdbx_description
1 polymer ?
#
loop_
_entity_poly.entity_id
_entity_poly.type
_entity_poly.pdbx_seq_one_letter_code
_entity_poly.pdbx_strand_id
1 'polypeptide(L)'
;MFETIKKAKEIGALILERLSEYLELVKISVEIQGKNFKRRLIGYVVIGFLSVLSLVFAGVAVIVTFWDTPYRVVSAWGVVAFYALTAFVVYFTTPGQTDSVSAFDTVRDELQQDIKLMKDIV
;
A
#
# COMPACT_ATOMS: atom_id res chain seq x y z
N MET A 1 -35.13 -33.26 12.85
CA MET A 1 -33.68 -32.94 12.97
C MET A 1 -32.84 -33.45 11.80
N PHE A 2 -33.15 -34.60 11.17
CA PHE A 2 -32.42 -35.08 9.99
C PHE A 2 -32.67 -34.28 8.69
N GLU A 3 -33.83 -33.63 8.54
CA GLU A 3 -34.12 -32.80 7.36
C GLU A 3 -33.28 -31.52 7.26
N THR A 4 -32.92 -30.93 8.41
CA THR A 4 -32.10 -29.72 8.47
C THR A 4 -30.67 -29.98 7.96
N ILE A 5 -30.16 -31.19 8.17
CA ILE A 5 -28.83 -31.61 7.71
C ILE A 5 -28.84 -31.85 6.19
N LYS A 6 -29.92 -32.39 5.63
CA LYS A 6 -30.08 -32.53 4.17
C LYS A 6 -30.17 -31.17 3.47
N LYS A 7 -30.99 -30.25 4.00
CA LYS A 7 -31.09 -28.89 3.47
C LYS A 7 -29.78 -28.12 3.57
N ALA A 8 -29.03 -28.28 4.66
CA ALA A 8 -27.70 -27.66 4.80
C ALA A 8 -26.71 -28.14 3.73
N LYS A 9 -26.81 -29.41 3.30
CA LYS A 9 -25.95 -29.96 2.26
C LYS A 9 -26.33 -29.46 0.86
N GLU A 10 -27.62 -29.32 0.57
CA GLU A 10 -28.11 -28.73 -0.69
C GLU A 10 -27.76 -27.24 -0.80
N ILE A 11 -27.95 -26.48 0.30
CA ILE A 11 -27.58 -25.06 0.36
C ILE A 11 -26.06 -24.90 0.27
N GLY A 12 -25.29 -25.78 0.92
CA GLY A 12 -23.83 -25.79 0.83
C GLY A 12 -23.33 -26.04 -0.59
N ALA A 13 -23.97 -26.93 -1.35
CA ALA A 13 -23.62 -27.16 -2.76
C ALA A 13 -23.92 -25.94 -3.64
N LEU A 14 -25.07 -25.29 -3.45
CA LEU A 14 -25.46 -24.06 -4.17
C LEU A 14 -24.51 -22.88 -3.88
N ILE A 15 -24.10 -22.70 -2.62
CA ILE A 15 -23.17 -21.65 -2.24
C ILE A 15 -21.77 -21.92 -2.80
N LEU A 16 -21.32 -23.18 -2.83
CA LEU A 16 -20.02 -23.56 -3.37
C LEU A 16 -19.94 -23.30 -4.88
N GLU A 17 -21.02 -23.57 -5.60
CA GLU A 17 -21.13 -23.31 -7.04
C GLU A 17 -21.08 -21.81 -7.34
N ARG A 18 -21.79 -20.99 -6.55
CA ARG A 18 -21.73 -19.51 -6.65
C ARG A 18 -20.36 -18.95 -6.27
N LEU A 19 -19.73 -19.48 -5.22
CA LEU A 19 -18.40 -19.04 -4.80
C LEU A 19 -17.35 -19.29 -5.89
N SER A 20 -17.50 -20.36 -6.68
CA SER A 20 -16.65 -20.61 -7.84
C SER A 20 -16.77 -19.47 -8.87
N GLU A 21 -17.99 -19.05 -9.19
CA GLU A 21 -18.26 -17.94 -10.13
C GLU A 21 -17.68 -16.61 -9.59
N TYR A 22 -17.84 -16.32 -8.31
CA TYR A 22 -17.28 -15.13 -7.68
C TYR A 22 -15.74 -15.16 -7.61
N LEU A 23 -15.13 -16.33 -7.35
CA LEU A 23 -13.67 -16.49 -7.35
C LEU A 23 -13.07 -16.27 -8.74
N GLU A 24 -13.79 -16.65 -9.80
CA GLU A 24 -13.37 -16.40 -11.17
C GLU A 24 -13.34 -14.89 -11.49
N LEU A 25 -14.38 -14.16 -11.08
CA LEU A 25 -14.46 -12.70 -11.22
C LEU A 25 -13.39 -11.97 -10.39
N VAL A 26 -13.11 -12.43 -9.17
CA VAL A 26 -12.04 -11.90 -8.32
C VAL A 26 -10.68 -12.15 -8.94
N LYS A 27 -10.44 -13.36 -9.48
CA LYS A 27 -9.18 -13.69 -10.15
C LYS A 27 -8.92 -12.79 -11.37
N ILE A 28 -9.95 -12.56 -12.19
CA ILE A 28 -9.87 -11.64 -13.33
C ILE A 28 -9.60 -10.20 -12.86
N SER A 29 -10.27 -9.74 -11.80
CA SER A 29 -10.06 -8.41 -11.23
C SER A 29 -8.65 -8.23 -10.64
N VAL A 30 -8.11 -9.26 -9.98
CA VAL A 30 -6.74 -9.28 -9.45
C VAL A 30 -5.71 -9.28 -10.59
N GLU A 31 -5.99 -9.97 -11.70
CA GLU A 31 -5.10 -10.00 -12.87
C GLU A 31 -5.05 -8.64 -13.59
N ILE A 32 -6.19 -7.97 -13.70
CA ILE A 32 -6.30 -6.64 -14.33
C ILE A 32 -5.72 -5.54 -13.41
N GLN A 33 -6.01 -5.56 -12.10
CA GLN A 33 -5.51 -4.55 -11.15
C GLN A 33 -4.03 -4.78 -10.78
N GLY A 34 -3.60 -6.05 -10.67
CA GLY A 34 -2.26 -6.40 -10.23
C GLY A 34 -1.17 -5.91 -11.18
N LYS A 35 -1.42 -5.85 -12.49
CA LYS A 35 -0.39 -5.44 -13.46
C LYS A 35 -0.07 -3.95 -13.39
N ASN A 36 -1.10 -3.12 -13.22
CA ASN A 36 -0.93 -1.67 -13.06
C ASN A 36 -0.41 -1.32 -11.67
N PHE A 37 -0.85 -2.04 -10.63
CA PHE A 37 -0.35 -1.85 -9.27
C PHE A 37 1.13 -2.21 -9.14
N LYS A 38 1.56 -3.35 -9.71
CA LYS A 38 2.98 -3.76 -9.72
C LYS A 38 3.86 -2.72 -10.42
N ARG A 39 3.45 -2.23 -11.60
CA ARG A 39 4.23 -1.23 -12.34
C ARG A 39 4.34 0.08 -11.57
N ARG A 40 3.27 0.51 -10.90
CA ARG A 40 3.24 1.73 -10.09
C ARG A 40 4.06 1.58 -8.81
N LEU A 41 4.01 0.43 -8.15
CA LEU A 41 4.82 0.12 -6.97
C LEU A 41 6.31 0.10 -7.31
N ILE A 42 6.69 -0.59 -8.39
CA ILE A 42 8.07 -0.59 -8.89
C ILE A 42 8.52 0.84 -9.22
N GLY A 43 7.67 1.64 -9.86
CA GLY A 43 7.95 3.05 -10.11
C GLY A 43 8.24 3.84 -8.84
N TYR A 44 7.41 3.72 -7.80
CA TYR A 44 7.63 4.39 -6.51
C TYR A 44 8.91 3.91 -5.82
N VAL A 45 9.19 2.60 -5.84
CA VAL A 45 10.42 2.04 -5.25
C VAL A 45 11.66 2.57 -5.98
N VAL A 46 11.65 2.59 -7.32
CA VAL A 46 12.76 3.08 -8.12
C VAL A 46 12.97 4.58 -7.88
N ILE A 47 11.91 5.39 -7.88
CA ILE A 47 12.00 6.83 -7.63
C ILE A 47 12.50 7.10 -6.20
N GLY A 48 11.97 6.40 -5.21
CA GLY A 48 12.40 6.52 -3.82
C GLY A 48 13.88 6.16 -3.65
N PHE A 49 14.30 5.03 -4.23
CA PHE A 49 15.70 4.59 -4.21
C PHE A 49 16.63 5.62 -4.88
N LEU A 50 16.28 6.08 -6.08
CA LEU A 50 17.08 7.06 -6.82
C LEU A 50 17.16 8.40 -6.09
N SER A 51 16.07 8.82 -5.41
CA SER A 51 16.03 10.04 -4.61
C SER A 51 16.95 9.96 -3.39
N VAL A 52 16.90 8.86 -2.63
CA VAL A 52 17.81 8.63 -1.49
C VAL A 52 19.26 8.62 -1.96
N LEU A 53 19.55 7.92 -3.05
CA LEU A 53 20.88 7.85 -3.63
C LEU A 53 21.38 9.25 -4.03
N SER A 54 20.56 10.03 -4.74
CA SER A 54 20.88 11.40 -5.13
C SER A 54 21.15 12.29 -3.92
N LEU A 55 20.37 12.17 -2.84
CA LEU A 55 20.61 12.91 -1.60
C LEU A 55 22.00 12.60 -1.04
N VAL A 56 22.35 11.31 -0.90
CA VAL A 56 23.64 10.86 -0.38
C VAL A 56 24.80 11.43 -1.20
N PHE A 57 24.72 11.32 -2.53
CA PHE A 57 25.73 11.88 -3.42
C PHE A 57 25.84 13.41 -3.30
N ALA A 58 24.73 14.12 -3.13
CA ALA A 58 24.76 15.57 -2.90
C ALA A 58 25.51 15.93 -1.62
N GLY A 59 25.30 15.21 -0.51
CA GLY A 59 26.05 15.46 0.72
C GLY A 59 27.54 15.14 0.59
N VAL A 60 27.89 14.05 -0.10
CA VAL A 60 29.29 13.72 -0.39
C VAL A 60 29.93 14.81 -1.25
N ALA A 61 29.24 15.30 -2.28
CA ALA A 61 29.73 16.37 -3.14
C ALA A 61 30.05 17.64 -2.33
N VAL A 62 29.14 18.05 -1.44
CA VAL A 62 29.38 19.19 -0.55
C VAL A 62 30.62 18.96 0.32
N ILE A 63 30.77 17.79 0.93
CA ILE A 63 31.92 17.48 1.78
C ILE A 63 33.23 17.50 0.98
N VAL A 64 33.24 16.95 -0.24
CA VAL A 64 34.40 16.93 -1.12
C VAL A 64 34.77 18.34 -1.58
N THR A 65 33.79 19.18 -1.95
CA THR A 65 34.03 20.57 -2.35
C THR A 65 34.70 21.39 -1.24
N PHE A 66 34.35 21.15 0.02
CA PHE A 66 34.91 21.86 1.17
C PHE A 66 36.00 21.07 1.93
N TRP A 67 36.58 20.04 1.30
CA TRP A 67 37.53 19.15 1.96
C TRP A 67 38.84 19.84 2.35
N ASP A 68 39.34 20.73 1.49
CA ASP A 68 40.62 21.44 1.64
C ASP A 68 40.49 22.82 2.30
N THR A 69 39.30 23.15 2.81
CA THR A 69 39.02 24.42 3.50
C THR A 69 38.85 24.21 5.00
N PRO A 70 39.18 25.21 5.85
CA PRO A 70 38.95 25.14 7.30
C PRO A 70 37.47 24.97 7.68
N TYR A 71 36.55 25.21 6.72
CA TYR A 71 35.12 25.05 6.87
C TYR A 71 34.62 23.59 6.72
N ARG A 72 35.50 22.59 6.64
CA ARG A 72 35.12 21.17 6.46
C ARG A 72 34.12 20.68 7.51
N VAL A 73 34.35 21.04 8.78
CA VAL A 73 33.46 20.64 9.90
C VAL A 73 32.09 21.32 9.80
N VAL A 74 32.06 22.61 9.45
CA VAL A 74 30.82 23.36 9.25
C VAL A 74 30.01 22.78 8.09
N SER A 75 30.69 22.41 7.01
CA SER A 75 30.08 21.80 5.82
C SER A 75 29.46 20.44 6.14
N ALA A 76 30.15 19.61 6.94
CA ALA A 76 29.63 18.33 7.39
C ALA A 76 28.36 18.48 8.25
N TRP A 77 28.36 19.42 9.20
CA TRP A 77 27.17 19.74 10.00
C TRP A 77 26.02 20.32 9.16
N GLY A 78 26.34 21.08 8.11
CA GLY A 78 25.35 21.57 7.15
C GLY A 78 24.63 20.44 6.41
N VAL A 79 25.36 19.41 5.98
CA VAL A 79 24.78 18.21 5.35
C VAL A 79 23.88 17.46 6.34
N VAL A 80 24.31 17.31 7.60
CA VAL A 80 23.51 16.68 8.65
C VAL A 80 22.21 17.45 8.89
N ALA A 81 22.29 18.79 9.02
CA ALA A 81 21.11 19.63 9.19
C ALA A 81 20.15 19.55 8.00
N PHE A 82 20.68 19.52 6.78
CA PHE A 82 19.89 19.37 5.55
C PHE A 82 19.14 18.03 5.49
N TYR A 83 19.80 16.93 5.84
CA TYR A 83 19.16 15.62 5.92
C TYR A 83 18.13 15.55 7.05
N ALA A 84 18.41 16.13 8.22
CA ALA A 84 17.45 16.20 9.32
C ALA A 84 16.19 16.97 8.92
N LEU A 85 16.34 18.10 8.23
CA LEU A 85 15.23 18.89 7.71
C LEU A 85 14.44 18.11 6.65
N THR A 86 15.13 17.44 5.73
CA THR A 86 14.47 16.59 4.72
C THR A 86 13.68 15.46 5.39
N ALA A 87 14.26 14.77 6.36
CA ALA A 87 13.58 13.72 7.12
C ALA A 87 12.37 14.26 7.89
N PHE A 88 12.49 15.45 8.49
CA PHE A 88 11.39 16.13 9.17
C PHE A 88 10.26 16.46 8.19
N VAL A 89 10.56 17.03 7.02
CA VAL A 89 9.55 17.30 5.98
C VAL A 89 8.87 16.01 5.56
N VAL A 90 9.60 14.93 5.29
CA VAL A 90 9.00 13.63 4.92
C VAL A 90 8.10 13.10 6.05
N TYR A 91 8.53 13.21 7.31
CA TYR A 91 7.75 12.78 8.46
C TYR A 91 6.44 13.57 8.60
N PHE A 92 6.47 14.89 8.41
CA PHE A 92 5.27 15.74 8.47
C PHE A 92 4.37 15.61 7.25
N THR A 93 4.95 15.40 6.07
CA THR A 93 4.22 15.29 4.80
C THR A 93 3.65 13.90 4.59
N THR A 94 4.15 12.89 5.32
CA THR A 94 3.51 11.57 5.41
C THR A 94 2.30 11.73 6.32
N PRO A 95 1.07 11.82 5.77
CA PRO A 95 -0.11 11.70 6.62
C PRO A 95 0.00 10.33 7.30
N GLY A 96 -0.31 10.25 8.58
CA GLY A 96 -0.29 8.99 9.32
C GLY A 96 -0.85 7.89 8.42
N GLN A 97 -0.03 6.87 8.15
CA GLN A 97 -0.32 5.79 7.21
C GLN A 97 -1.37 4.84 7.83
N THR A 98 -2.49 5.40 8.27
CA THR A 98 -3.69 4.71 8.74
C THR A 98 -4.79 4.72 7.68
N ASP A 99 -4.63 5.50 6.59
CA ASP A 99 -5.71 5.73 5.62
C ASP A 99 -5.51 5.00 4.28
N SER A 100 -4.59 4.02 4.22
CA SER A 100 -4.49 3.11 3.06
C SER A 100 -5.50 1.96 3.11
N VAL A 101 -6.58 2.09 3.89
CA VAL A 101 -7.70 1.13 3.94
C VAL A 101 -8.90 1.60 3.10
N SER A 102 -8.82 2.71 2.35
CA SER A 102 -9.99 3.22 1.61
C SER A 102 -10.56 2.25 0.54
N ALA A 103 -9.72 1.43 -0.11
CA ALA A 103 -10.21 0.45 -1.09
C ALA A 103 -10.81 -0.81 -0.44
N PHE A 104 -10.31 -1.23 0.72
CA PHE A 104 -10.83 -2.39 1.43
C PHE A 104 -12.06 -2.05 2.27
N ASP A 105 -12.12 -0.85 2.86
CA ASP A 105 -13.28 -0.39 3.62
C ASP A 105 -14.49 -0.17 2.72
N THR A 106 -14.30 0.40 1.51
CA THR A 106 -15.39 0.54 0.53
C THR A 106 -15.95 -0.83 0.12
N VAL A 107 -15.07 -1.78 -0.18
CA VAL A 107 -15.51 -3.14 -0.56
C VAL A 107 -16.15 -3.85 0.64
N ARG A 108 -15.66 -3.61 1.86
CA ARG A 108 -16.18 -4.24 3.07
C ARG A 108 -17.53 -3.64 3.48
N ASP A 109 -17.75 -2.34 3.31
CA ASP A 109 -19.03 -1.68 3.57
C ASP A 109 -20.10 -2.13 2.58
N GLU A 110 -19.76 -2.22 1.28
CA GLU A 110 -20.64 -2.79 0.25
C GLU A 110 -20.98 -4.27 0.57
N LEU A 111 -19.98 -5.07 0.97
CA LEU A 111 -20.19 -6.47 1.35
C LEU A 111 -21.04 -6.62 2.62
N GLN A 112 -20.87 -5.73 3.61
CA GLN A 112 -21.69 -5.71 4.82
C GLN A 112 -23.13 -5.31 4.51
N GLN A 113 -23.32 -4.39 3.56
CA GLN A 113 -24.63 -3.95 3.10
C GLN A 113 -25.35 -5.08 2.36
N ASP A 114 -24.65 -5.82 1.49
CA ASP A 114 -25.20 -6.99 0.80
C ASP A 114 -25.54 -8.15 1.76
N ILE A 115 -24.72 -8.39 2.78
CA ILE A 115 -25.03 -9.38 3.84
C ILE A 115 -26.28 -8.95 4.63
N LYS A 116 -26.45 -7.65 4.87
CA LYS A 116 -27.61 -7.12 5.59
C LYS A 116 -28.89 -7.25 4.76
N LEU A 117 -28.81 -7.04 3.46
CA LEU A 117 -29.93 -7.25 2.53
C LEU A 117 -30.31 -8.73 2.41
N MET A 118 -29.33 -9.64 2.36
CA MET A 118 -29.62 -11.09 2.39
C MET A 118 -30.26 -11.54 3.71
N LYS A 119 -29.88 -10.93 4.83
CA LYS A 119 -30.46 -11.24 6.16
C LYS A 119 -31.88 -10.71 6.34
N ASP A 120 -32.29 -9.70 5.57
CA ASP A 120 -33.66 -9.16 5.59
C ASP A 120 -34.61 -9.97 4.68
N ILE A 121 -34.05 -10.75 3.76
CA ILE A 121 -34.80 -11.62 2.83
C ILE A 121 -35.04 -13.04 3.41
N VAL A 122 -34.30 -13.44 4.46
CA VAL A 122 -34.45 -14.72 5.18
C VAL A 122 -35.16 -14.53 6.52
#